data_AF-A0A563VT66-F1
#
_entry.id   AF-A0A563VT66-F1
#
_cell.length_a   1.000
_cell.length_b   1.000
_cell.length_c   1.000
_cell.angle_alpha   90.00
_cell.angle_beta   90.00
_cell.angle_gamma   90.00
#
_symmetry.space_group_name_H-M   'P 1'
#
loop_
_entity.id
_entity.type
_entity.pdbx_description
1 polymer ?
#
loop_
_entity_poly.entity_id
_entity_poly.type
_entity_poly.pdbx_seq_one_letter_code
_entity_poly.pdbx_strand_id
1 'polypeptide(L)' 'MAQDLRKRTKEFALRVIRVYSSLPSSSTVAQVIGKQVLRSGTSVGAHYPEAFHSRSDAEFINKIEVGLQEL' A
#
# COMPACT_ATOMS: atom_id res chain seq x y z
N MET A 1 -20.52 10.54 5.98
CA MET A 1 -19.66 10.22 4.81
C MET A 1 -18.20 10.44 5.19
N ALA A 2 -17.58 9.46 5.84
CA ALA A 2 -16.13 9.30 5.84
C ALA A 2 -15.93 7.89 5.29
N GLN A 3 -15.70 7.77 3.98
CA GLN A 3 -15.46 6.46 3.38
C GLN A 3 -14.18 5.90 4.01
N ASP A 4 -14.31 4.78 4.74
CA ASP A 4 -13.25 4.19 5.54
C ASP A 4 -11.98 3.95 4.70
N LEU A 5 -10.97 4.80 4.92
CA LEU A 5 -9.71 4.75 4.19
C LEU A 5 -9.01 3.40 4.43
N ARG A 6 -9.22 2.77 5.59
CA ARG A 6 -8.76 1.41 5.90
C ARG A 6 -9.31 0.39 4.91
N LYS A 7 -10.61 0.46 4.62
CA LYS A 7 -11.27 -0.44 3.67
C LYS A 7 -10.72 -0.22 2.27
N ARG A 8 -10.56 1.05 1.86
CA ARG A 8 -10.06 1.42 0.52
C ARG A 8 -8.60 1.00 0.32
N THR A 9 -7.72 1.21 1.28
CA THR A 9 -6.30 0.81 1.19
C THR A 9 -6.15 -0.71 1.23
N LYS A 10 -6.98 -1.41 2.02
CA LYS A 10 -7.04 -2.88 1.99
C LYS A 10 -7.49 -3.42 0.63
N GLU A 11 -8.56 -2.87 0.06
CA GLU A 11 -9.04 -3.26 -1.27
C GLU A 11 -8.00 -2.96 -2.36
N PHE A 12 -7.30 -1.83 -2.26
CA PHE A 12 -6.21 -1.49 -3.16
C PHE A 12 -5.07 -2.50 -3.09
N ALA A 13 -4.58 -2.84 -1.89
CA ALA A 13 -3.53 -3.84 -1.70
C ALA A 13 -3.94 -5.21 -2.29
N LEU A 14 -5.20 -5.63 -2.10
CA LEU A 14 -5.72 -6.86 -2.70
C LEU A 14 -5.74 -6.82 -4.24
N ARG A 15 -6.04 -5.68 -4.84
CA ARG A 15 -5.97 -5.51 -6.31
C ARG A 15 -4.54 -5.60 -6.81
N VAL A 16 -3.59 -4.96 -6.13
CA VAL A 16 -2.17 -5.01 -6.47
C VAL A 16 -1.64 -6.45 -6.44
N ILE A 17 -1.99 -7.22 -5.40
CA ILE A 17 -1.63 -8.64 -5.29
C ILE A 17 -2.18 -9.43 -6.49
N ARG A 18 -3.46 -9.23 -6.85
CA ARG A 18 -4.09 -9.91 -8.00
C ARG A 18 -3.39 -9.57 -9.33
N VAL A 19 -3.04 -8.30 -9.53
CA VAL A 19 -2.29 -7.87 -10.72
C VAL A 19 -0.95 -8.58 -10.78
N TYR A 20 -0.17 -8.56 -9.70
CA TYR A 20 1.13 -9.24 -9.65
C TYR A 20 1.00 -10.74 -9.92
N SER A 21 0.01 -11.41 -9.30
CA SER A 21 -0.25 -12.84 -9.51
C SER A 21 -0.67 -13.18 -10.94
N SER A 22 -1.19 -12.21 -11.72
CA SER A 22 -1.57 -12.41 -13.12
C SER A 22 -0.42 -12.18 -14.11
N LEU A 23 0.72 -11.66 -13.66
CA LEU A 23 1.86 -11.39 -14.53
C LEU A 23 2.56 -12.70 -14.95
N PRO A 24 3.00 -12.82 -16.22
CA PRO A 24 3.73 -14.00 -16.68
C PRO A 24 5.03 -14.20 -15.89
N SER A 25 5.19 -15.38 -15.28
CA SER A 25 6.42 -15.74 -14.57
C SER A 25 7.64 -15.88 -15.49
N SER A 26 7.41 -16.06 -16.79
CA SER A 26 8.46 -16.16 -17.82
C SER A 26 9.07 -14.81 -18.22
N SER A 27 8.40 -13.69 -17.91
CA SER A 27 8.90 -12.35 -18.25
C SER A 27 9.64 -11.74 -17.07
N THR A 28 10.97 -11.67 -17.15
CA THR A 28 11.82 -11.03 -16.13
C THR A 28 11.42 -9.57 -15.91
N VAL A 29 11.10 -8.82 -16.98
CA VAL A 29 10.68 -7.42 -16.88
C VAL A 29 9.37 -7.29 -16.10
N ALA A 30 8.39 -8.16 -16.38
CA ALA A 30 7.12 -8.17 -15.65
C ALA A 30 7.33 -8.50 -14.18
N GLN A 31 8.23 -9.43 -13.85
CA GLN A 31 8.55 -9.79 -12.47
C GLN A 31 9.27 -8.66 -11.71
N VAL A 32 10.22 -7.98 -12.34
CA VAL A 32 10.96 -6.87 -11.71
C VAL A 32 10.03 -5.70 -11.39
N ILE A 33 9.25 -5.25 -12.38
CA ILE A 33 8.30 -4.15 -12.21
C ILE A 33 7.18 -4.57 -11.26
N GLY A 34 6.65 -5.78 -11.45
CA GLY A 34 5.59 -6.33 -10.62
C GLY A 34 5.98 -6.40 -9.14
N LYS A 35 7.22 -6.78 -8.81
CA LYS A 35 7.70 -6.79 -7.42
C LYS A 35 7.81 -5.39 -6.82
N GLN A 36 8.21 -4.39 -7.61
CA GLN A 36 8.24 -3.00 -7.13
C GLN A 36 6.82 -2.51 -6.81
N VAL A 37 5.88 -2.74 -7.73
CA VAL A 37 4.46 -2.39 -7.55
C VAL A 37 3.83 -3.17 -6.38
N LEU A 38 4.16 -4.45 -6.21
CA LEU A 38 3.69 -5.26 -5.09
C LEU A 38 4.13 -4.68 -3.75
N ARG A 39 5.40 -4.27 -3.65
CA ARG A 39 5.95 -3.68 -2.42
C ARG A 39 5.29 -2.34 -2.09
N SER A 40 5.30 -1.38 -3.03
CA SER A 40 4.74 -0.05 -2.78
C SER A 40 3.21 -0.08 -2.63
N GLY A 41 2.52 -0.89 -3.44
CA GLY A 41 1.06 -0.97 -3.40
C GLY A 41 0.50 -1.63 -2.14
N THR A 42 1.31 -2.41 -1.40
CA THR A 42 0.89 -3.06 -0.15
C THR A 42 1.27 -2.27 1.10
N SER A 43 2.34 -1.45 1.07
CA SER A 43 2.78 -0.62 2.20
C SER A 43 1.77 0.46 2.59
N VAL A 44 1.01 1.01 1.63
CA VAL A 44 -0.08 1.98 1.87
C VAL A 44 -1.14 1.43 2.85
N GLY A 45 -1.45 0.12 2.76
CA GLY A 45 -2.39 -0.54 3.66
C GLY A 45 -1.85 -0.75 5.08
N ALA A 46 -0.53 -0.76 5.26
CA ALA A 46 0.14 -0.95 6.54
C ALA A 46 0.34 0.37 7.30
N HIS A 47 0.64 1.47 6.60
CA HIS A 47 0.88 2.77 7.23
C HIS A 47 -0.39 3.39 7.85
N TYR A 48 -1.56 3.14 7.29
CA TYR A 48 -2.82 3.68 7.83
C TYR A 48 -3.14 3.16 9.25
N PRO A 49 -3.19 1.84 9.53
CA PRO A 49 -3.34 1.33 10.90
C PRO A 49 -2.25 1.79 11.86
N GLU A 50 -1.01 1.92 11.40
CA GLU A 50 0.10 2.38 12.24
C GLU A 50 -0.06 3.84 12.67
N ALA A 51 -0.58 4.70 11.81
CA ALA A 51 -0.87 6.09 12.16
C ALA A 51 -1.84 6.19 13.35
N PHE A 52 -2.87 5.33 13.42
CA PHE A 52 -3.79 5.31 14.58
C PHE A 52 -3.16 4.83 15.90
N HIS A 53 -1.94 4.28 15.86
CA HIS A 53 -1.18 3.90 17.05
C HIS A 53 -0.09 4.92 17.42
N SER A 54 -0.03 6.06 16.74
CA SER A 54 0.91 7.14 17.00
C SER A 54 0.76 7.71 18.41
N ARG A 55 1.89 8.08 19.02
CA ARG A 55 1.95 8.65 20.38
C ARG A 55 1.81 10.17 20.40
N SER A 56 1.78 10.82 19.24
CA SER A 56 1.63 12.26 19.07
C SER A 56 1.03 12.61 17.71
N ASP A 57 0.46 13.81 17.59
CA ASP A 57 -0.10 14.32 16.33
C ASP A 57 0.96 14.45 15.23
N ALA A 58 2.19 14.82 15.59
CA ALA A 58 3.32 14.91 14.65
C ALA A 58 3.70 13.53 14.07
N GLU A 59 3.69 12.49 14.91
CA GLU A 59 3.94 11.12 14.47
C GLU A 59 2.80 10.59 13.59
N PHE A 60 1.55 10.95 13.91
CA PHE A 60 0.39 10.62 13.09
C PHE A 60 0.52 11.21 11.68
N ILE A 61 0.82 12.51 11.58
CA ILE A 61 1.00 13.21 10.30
C ILE A 61 2.12 12.56 9.50
N ASN A 62 3.28 12.32 10.10
CA ASN A 62 4.41 11.68 9.44
C ASN A 62 4.05 10.30 8.86
N LYS A 63 3.36 9.45 9.62
CA LYS A 63 2.95 8.12 9.14
C LYS A 63 1.94 8.18 7.99
N ILE A 64 1.03 9.15 8.00
CA ILE A 64 0.10 9.38 6.88
C ILE A 64 0.86 9.88 5.64
N GLU A 65 1.84 10.79 5.79
CA GLU A 65 2.67 11.27 4.69
C GLU A 65 3.53 10.16 4.07
N VAL A 66 4.13 9.29 4.88
CA VAL A 66 4.84 8.11 4.38
C VAL A 66 3.87 7.16 3.66
N GLY A 67 2.65 6.99 4.16
CA GLY A 67 1.58 6.28 3.43
C GLY A 67 1.24 6.88 2.06
N LEU A 68 1.31 8.21 1.93
CA LEU A 68 1.08 8.92 0.67
C LEU A 68 2.23 8.76 -0.31
N GLN A 69 3.48 8.70 0.16
CA GLN A 69 4.67 8.52 -0.70
C GLN A 69 4.75 7.14 -1.38
N GLU A 70 4.03 6.16 -0.83
CA GLU A 70 4.00 4.78 -1.36
C GLU A 70 2.92 4.57 -2.45
N LEU A 71 2.06 5.58 -2.68
CA LEU A 71 1.09 5.63 -3.79
C LEU A 71 1.75 6.11 -5.09
#